data_AF-A0A1H7LZ13-F1
#
_entry.id   AF-A0A1H7LZ13-F1
#
_cell.length_a   1.000
_cell.length_b   1.000
_cell.length_c   1.000
_cell.angle_alpha   90.00
_cell.angle_beta   90.00
_cell.angle_gamma   90.00
#
_symmetry.space_group_name_H-M   'P 1'
#
loop_
_entity.id
_entity.type
_entity.pdbx_description
1 polymer ?
#
loop_
_entity_poly.entity_id
_entity_poly.type
_entity_poly.pdbx_seq_one_letter_code
_entity_poly.pdbx_strand_id
1 'polypeptide(L)'
;MDQVPVRPLLNNEDLRHVALWAADCAERALPVFEARAPGDSRPREAIAAARAFAGSGVRTANLRKLAWAALAAAREVGDEAAAAAARSASTAAGSAYTHPLETAHQVNHIIGPAAYSVQAISRGAADEAGTREAEIRWAIDHASPAVREVVRRLPARAPGKGASSALFHRIDAALRS
;
A
#
# COMPACT_ATOMS: atom_id res chain seq x y z
N MET A 1 -21.76 -35.68 2.77
CA MET A 1 -21.79 -34.21 2.97
C MET A 1 -20.40 -33.73 2.63
N ASP A 2 -20.20 -33.30 1.39
CA ASP A 2 -18.92 -32.69 0.99
C ASP A 2 -18.77 -31.38 1.75
N GLN A 3 -17.72 -31.29 2.56
CA GLN A 3 -17.33 -30.01 3.15
C GLN A 3 -16.89 -29.11 2.00
N VAL A 4 -17.67 -28.05 1.74
CA VAL A 4 -17.20 -26.94 0.91
C VAL A 4 -15.90 -26.44 1.56
N PRO A 5 -14.76 -26.46 0.86
CA PRO A 5 -13.51 -26.03 1.45
C PRO A 5 -13.64 -24.56 1.88
N VAL A 6 -13.42 -24.30 3.17
CA VAL A 6 -13.43 -22.94 3.72
C VAL A 6 -12.29 -22.19 3.04
N ARG A 7 -12.63 -21.20 2.19
CA ARG A 7 -11.65 -20.33 1.55
C ARG A 7 -10.85 -19.62 2.65
N PRO A 8 -9.50 -19.68 2.65
CA PRO A 8 -8.71 -18.95 3.62
C PRO A 8 -8.94 -17.45 3.50
N LEU A 9 -8.82 -16.73 4.62
CA LEU A 9 -9.01 -15.28 4.70
C LEU A 9 -8.19 -14.52 3.64
N LEU A 10 -6.93 -14.95 3.46
CA LEU A 10 -6.02 -14.49 2.41
C LEU A 10 -5.28 -15.69 1.84
N ASN A 11 -5.24 -15.83 0.52
CA ASN A 11 -4.38 -16.78 -0.18
C ASN A 11 -3.29 -16.07 -1.01
N ASN A 12 -2.45 -16.83 -1.70
CA ASN A 12 -1.35 -16.25 -2.47
C ASN A 12 -1.82 -15.44 -3.69
N GLU A 13 -2.94 -15.81 -4.30
CA GLU A 13 -3.55 -15.09 -5.42
C GLU A 13 -4.11 -13.74 -4.97
N ASP A 14 -4.81 -13.71 -3.84
CA ASP A 14 -5.28 -12.50 -3.17
C ASP A 14 -4.13 -11.53 -2.94
N LEU A 15 -3.01 -12.02 -2.41
CA LEU A 15 -1.84 -11.21 -2.13
C LEU A 15 -1.15 -10.71 -3.39
N ARG A 16 -1.18 -11.47 -4.50
CA ARG A 16 -0.67 -11.00 -5.79
C ARG A 16 -1.47 -9.81 -6.31
N HIS A 17 -2.80 -9.87 -6.22
CA HIS A 17 -3.66 -8.74 -6.61
C HIS A 17 -3.43 -7.51 -5.73
N VAL A 18 -3.32 -7.70 -4.42
CA VAL A 18 -2.99 -6.62 -3.48
C VAL A 18 -1.63 -6.02 -3.79
N ALA A 19 -0.61 -6.83 -4.02
CA ALA A 19 0.74 -6.36 -4.29
C ALA A 19 0.85 -5.58 -5.60
N LEU A 20 0.10 -5.97 -6.65
CA LEU A 20 0.06 -5.21 -7.90
C LEU A 20 -0.52 -3.81 -7.68
N TRP A 21 -1.72 -3.74 -7.09
CA TRP A 21 -2.38 -2.47 -6.80
C TRP A 21 -1.54 -1.59 -5.86
N ALA A 22 -0.93 -2.20 -4.85
CA ALA A 22 -0.02 -1.51 -3.93
C ALA A 22 1.21 -0.93 -4.65
N ALA A 23 1.80 -1.68 -5.58
CA ALA A 23 2.91 -1.20 -6.40
C ALA A 23 2.47 -0.04 -7.30
N ASP A 24 1.28 -0.10 -7.89
CA ASP A 24 0.74 0.98 -8.72
C ASP A 24 0.51 2.26 -7.91
N CYS A 25 0.01 2.14 -6.67
CA CYS A 25 -0.12 3.28 -5.75
C CYS A 25 1.25 3.87 -5.38
N ALA A 26 2.21 3.02 -5.04
CA ALA A 26 3.54 3.45 -4.62
C ALA A 26 4.35 4.09 -5.77
N GLU A 27 4.21 3.58 -6.99
CA GLU A 27 4.85 4.12 -8.20
C GLU A 27 4.50 5.60 -8.41
N ARG A 28 3.25 6.01 -8.14
CA ARG A 28 2.82 7.40 -8.30
C ARG A 28 3.53 8.36 -7.35
N ALA A 29 3.89 7.88 -6.17
CA ALA A 29 4.61 8.67 -5.18
C ALA A 29 6.13 8.63 -5.37
N LEU A 30 6.65 7.72 -6.20
CA LEU A 30 8.08 7.55 -6.41
C LEU A 30 8.79 8.84 -6.88
N PRO A 31 8.25 9.65 -7.81
CA PRO A 31 8.87 10.92 -8.20
C PRO A 31 9.07 11.91 -7.05
N VAL A 32 8.20 11.88 -6.03
CA VAL A 32 8.32 12.74 -4.84
C VAL A 32 9.57 12.38 -4.05
N PHE A 33 9.86 11.09 -3.91
CA PHE A 33 11.07 10.63 -3.24
C PHE A 33 12.32 10.95 -4.07
N GLU A 34 12.29 10.63 -5.36
CA GLU A 34 13.43 10.80 -6.27
C GLU A 34 13.83 12.27 -6.44
N ALA A 35 12.88 13.20 -6.36
CA ALA A 35 13.18 14.64 -6.35
C ALA A 35 14.03 15.05 -5.13
N ARG A 36 13.88 14.37 -3.99
CA ARG A 36 14.63 14.68 -2.76
C ARG A 36 15.93 13.88 -2.64
N ALA A 37 15.94 12.65 -3.12
CA ALA A 37 17.07 11.72 -3.03
C ALA A 37 17.28 10.94 -4.35
N PRO A 38 17.73 11.59 -5.43
CA PRO A 38 17.80 10.99 -6.77
C PRO A 38 18.75 9.79 -6.89
N GLY A 39 19.76 9.71 -6.02
CA GLY A 39 20.72 8.60 -5.96
C GLY A 39 20.28 7.41 -5.11
N ASP A 40 19.14 7.50 -4.41
CA ASP A 40 18.65 6.45 -3.53
C ASP A 40 17.60 5.60 -4.24
N SER A 41 17.99 4.39 -4.65
CA SER A 41 17.14 3.46 -5.39
C SER A 41 16.20 2.64 -4.51
N ARG A 42 16.31 2.70 -3.17
CA ARG A 42 15.63 1.76 -2.26
C ARG A 42 14.11 1.72 -2.44
N PRO A 43 13.38 2.85 -2.59
CA PRO A 43 11.94 2.80 -2.87
C PRO A 43 11.59 2.18 -4.23
N ARG A 44 12.34 2.52 -5.29
CA ARG A 44 12.14 1.97 -6.64
C ARG A 44 12.33 0.45 -6.65
N GLU A 45 13.37 -0.03 -5.97
CA GLU A 45 13.64 -1.47 -5.84
C GLU A 45 12.55 -2.20 -5.07
N ALA A 46 12.01 -1.60 -4.00
CA ALA A 46 10.89 -2.18 -3.26
C ALA A 46 9.62 -2.30 -4.12
N ILE A 47 9.31 -1.27 -4.92
CA ILE A 47 8.17 -1.30 -5.86
C ILE A 47 8.38 -2.39 -6.92
N ALA A 48 9.56 -2.46 -7.53
CA ALA A 48 9.90 -3.49 -8.50
C ALA A 48 9.76 -4.91 -7.90
N ALA A 49 10.18 -5.10 -6.65
CA ALA A 49 10.02 -6.37 -5.96
C ALA A 49 8.55 -6.73 -5.67
N ALA A 50 7.72 -5.74 -5.32
CA ALA A 50 6.27 -5.94 -5.18
C ALA A 50 5.65 -6.39 -6.50
N ARG A 51 6.01 -5.77 -7.63
CA ARG A 51 5.57 -6.19 -8.98
C ARG A 51 6.04 -7.60 -9.33
N ALA A 52 7.30 -7.93 -9.03
CA ALA A 52 7.84 -9.26 -9.25
C ALA A 52 7.08 -10.34 -8.45
N PHE A 53 6.73 -10.06 -7.19
CA PHE A 53 5.86 -10.92 -6.41
C PHE A 53 4.45 -11.02 -7.00
N ALA A 54 3.85 -9.92 -7.43
CA ALA A 54 2.53 -9.93 -8.05
C ALA A 54 2.47 -10.81 -9.33
N GLY A 55 3.55 -10.80 -10.14
CA GLY A 55 3.65 -11.62 -11.35
C GLY A 55 3.97 -13.10 -11.09
N SER A 56 4.82 -13.40 -10.12
CA SER A 56 5.31 -14.77 -9.86
C SER A 56 4.58 -15.51 -8.73
N GLY A 57 4.06 -14.78 -7.74
CA GLY A 57 3.54 -15.33 -6.49
C GLY A 57 4.64 -15.86 -5.55
N VAL A 58 5.91 -15.70 -5.91
CA VAL A 58 7.03 -16.27 -5.15
C VAL A 58 7.57 -15.25 -4.16
N ARG A 59 7.52 -15.58 -2.86
CA ARG A 59 8.17 -14.79 -1.82
C ARG A 59 9.66 -15.10 -1.82
N THR A 60 10.49 -14.09 -2.04
CA THR A 60 11.94 -14.21 -1.93
C THR A 60 12.42 -13.61 -0.62
N ALA A 61 13.56 -14.06 -0.11
CA ALA A 61 14.21 -13.40 1.02
C ALA A 61 14.56 -11.93 0.68
N ASN A 62 14.81 -11.64 -0.61
CA ASN A 62 15.13 -10.31 -1.08
C ASN A 62 13.95 -9.33 -0.97
N LEU A 63 12.72 -9.78 -1.22
CA LEU A 63 11.53 -8.94 -1.13
C LEU A 63 11.40 -8.26 0.25
N ARG A 64 11.56 -9.04 1.32
CA ARG A 64 11.50 -8.49 2.70
C ARG A 64 12.66 -7.54 2.99
N LYS A 65 13.86 -7.84 2.48
CA LYS A 65 15.03 -6.94 2.62
C LYS A 65 14.77 -5.59 1.96
N LEU A 66 14.22 -5.59 0.75
CA LEU A 66 13.89 -4.37 0.01
C LEU A 66 12.77 -3.55 0.69
N ALA A 67 11.75 -4.22 1.25
CA ALA A 67 10.73 -3.55 2.05
C ALA A 67 11.35 -2.78 3.25
N TRP A 68 12.31 -3.39 3.95
CA TRP A 68 13.02 -2.74 5.05
C TRP A 68 13.98 -1.65 4.57
N ALA A 69 14.64 -1.84 3.43
CA ALA A 69 15.52 -0.83 2.84
C ALA A 69 14.75 0.44 2.48
N ALA A 70 13.57 0.33 1.86
CA ALA A 70 12.70 1.47 1.60
C ALA A 70 12.21 2.14 2.91
N LEU A 71 11.93 1.35 3.96
CA LEU A 71 11.58 1.94 5.26
C LEU A 71 12.76 2.68 5.91
N ALA A 72 13.99 2.21 5.74
CA ALA A 72 15.19 2.91 6.17
C ALA A 72 15.35 4.23 5.40
N ALA A 73 15.17 4.21 4.09
CA ALA A 73 15.16 5.42 3.26
C ALA A 73 14.15 6.46 3.74
N ALA A 74 12.94 6.01 4.11
CA ALA A 74 11.91 6.88 4.68
C ALA A 74 12.33 7.57 5.99
N ARG A 75 13.22 6.96 6.78
CA ARG A 75 13.72 7.52 8.03
C ARG A 75 14.88 8.49 7.80
N GLU A 76 15.63 8.28 6.73
CA GLU A 76 16.88 8.99 6.44
C GLU A 76 16.69 10.25 5.56
N VAL A 77 15.64 10.28 4.70
CA VAL A 77 15.47 11.32 3.67
C VAL A 77 15.21 12.74 4.20
N GLY A 78 14.82 12.88 5.47
CA GLY A 78 14.68 14.19 6.14
C GLY A 78 13.57 15.11 5.59
N ASP A 79 12.72 14.60 4.70
CA ASP A 79 11.55 15.28 4.15
C ASP A 79 10.31 14.40 4.34
N GLU A 80 9.20 14.98 4.79
CA GLU A 80 8.03 14.19 5.18
C GLU A 80 7.23 13.64 4.00
N ALA A 81 7.20 14.34 2.86
CA ALA A 81 6.52 13.88 1.65
C ALA A 81 7.32 12.74 1.00
N ALA A 82 8.64 12.89 0.89
CA ALA A 82 9.54 11.83 0.45
C ALA A 82 9.49 10.63 1.42
N ALA A 83 9.47 10.87 2.74
CA ALA A 83 9.33 9.80 3.72
C ALA A 83 8.01 9.03 3.54
N ALA A 84 6.91 9.70 3.21
CA ALA A 84 5.65 9.03 2.89
C ALA A 84 5.75 8.19 1.60
N ALA A 85 6.40 8.69 0.55
CA ALA A 85 6.63 7.92 -0.68
C ALA A 85 7.44 6.63 -0.42
N ALA A 86 8.52 6.73 0.35
CA ALA A 86 9.33 5.58 0.73
C ALA A 86 8.58 4.59 1.66
N ARG A 87 7.70 5.07 2.55
CA ARG A 87 6.79 4.21 3.32
C ARG A 87 5.79 3.49 2.42
N SER A 88 5.24 4.18 1.42
CA SER A 88 4.34 3.57 0.43
C SER A 88 5.02 2.39 -0.27
N ALA A 89 6.23 2.61 -0.81
CA ALA A 89 7.05 1.57 -1.43
C ALA A 89 7.37 0.40 -0.48
N SER A 90 7.77 0.69 0.76
CA SER A 90 8.00 -0.33 1.79
C SER A 90 6.75 -1.18 2.05
N THR A 91 5.59 -0.54 2.22
CA THR A 91 4.33 -1.26 2.45
C THR A 91 3.87 -2.04 1.23
N ALA A 92 4.17 -1.59 0.01
CA ALA A 92 3.86 -2.32 -1.21
C ALA A 92 4.63 -3.65 -1.26
N ALA A 93 5.93 -3.64 -1.00
CA ALA A 93 6.73 -4.86 -0.88
C ALA A 93 6.30 -5.72 0.32
N GLY A 94 5.93 -5.08 1.43
CA GLY A 94 5.44 -5.75 2.64
C GLY A 94 4.11 -6.48 2.47
N SER A 95 3.26 -6.04 1.54
CA SER A 95 1.91 -6.59 1.32
C SER A 95 1.91 -8.10 1.08
N ALA A 96 2.97 -8.63 0.44
CA ALA A 96 3.17 -10.07 0.20
C ALA A 96 3.19 -10.93 1.47
N TYR A 97 3.44 -10.32 2.63
CA TYR A 97 3.53 -10.97 3.94
C TYR A 97 2.34 -10.65 4.86
N THR A 98 1.26 -10.07 4.33
CA THR A 98 0.04 -9.83 5.11
C THR A 98 -0.47 -11.15 5.66
N HIS A 99 -0.64 -11.23 6.98
CA HIS A 99 -1.04 -12.46 7.63
C HIS A 99 -2.56 -12.66 7.52
N PRO A 100 -3.04 -13.91 7.39
CA PRO A 100 -4.47 -14.22 7.37
C PRO A 100 -5.05 -14.17 8.80
N LEU A 101 -4.87 -13.05 9.50
CA LEU A 101 -5.43 -12.80 10.82
C LEU A 101 -6.63 -11.89 10.69
N GLU A 102 -7.77 -12.29 11.27
CA GLU A 102 -9.01 -11.52 11.29
C GLU A 102 -8.93 -10.35 12.27
N THR A 103 -8.07 -9.37 11.96
CA THR A 103 -7.95 -8.14 12.75
C THR A 103 -8.04 -6.92 11.85
N ALA A 104 -8.66 -5.85 12.36
CA ALA A 104 -8.67 -4.55 11.68
C ALA A 104 -7.28 -3.94 11.53
N HIS A 105 -6.23 -4.52 12.13
CA HIS A 105 -4.86 -4.13 11.85
C HIS A 105 -4.40 -4.62 10.47
N GLN A 106 -4.81 -5.82 10.04
CA GLN A 106 -4.34 -6.39 8.77
C GLN A 106 -4.77 -5.56 7.56
N VAL A 107 -5.95 -4.93 7.59
CA VAL A 107 -6.39 -4.07 6.48
C VAL A 107 -5.45 -2.87 6.27
N ASN A 108 -4.75 -2.41 7.31
CA ASN A 108 -3.75 -1.33 7.18
C ASN A 108 -2.53 -1.76 6.35
N HIS A 109 -2.17 -3.06 6.34
CA HIS A 109 -1.10 -3.56 5.47
C HIS A 109 -1.53 -3.59 3.99
N ILE A 110 -2.82 -3.71 3.75
CA ILE A 110 -3.40 -3.70 2.41
C ILE A 110 -3.50 -2.27 1.89
N ILE A 111 -4.15 -1.37 2.65
CA ILE A 111 -4.45 0.00 2.18
C ILE A 111 -3.31 1.00 2.43
N GLY A 112 -2.30 0.62 3.22
CA GLY A 112 -1.15 1.46 3.57
C GLY A 112 -0.43 2.07 2.36
N PRO A 113 -0.10 1.31 1.30
CA PRO A 113 0.53 1.83 0.09
C PRO A 113 -0.22 3.03 -0.50
N ALA A 114 -1.55 2.91 -0.67
CA ALA A 114 -2.41 3.99 -1.16
C ALA A 114 -2.48 5.19 -0.20
N ALA A 115 -2.61 4.94 1.10
CA ALA A 115 -2.68 6.03 2.08
C ALA A 115 -1.37 6.83 2.13
N TYR A 116 -0.23 6.15 2.08
CA TYR A 116 1.07 6.81 2.05
C TYR A 116 1.36 7.50 0.71
N SER A 117 0.89 6.96 -0.44
CA SER A 117 1.04 7.65 -1.72
C SER A 117 0.22 8.95 -1.76
N VAL A 118 -1.02 8.92 -1.27
CA VAL A 118 -1.86 10.12 -1.08
C VAL A 118 -1.14 11.15 -0.21
N GLN A 119 -0.54 10.74 0.90
CA GLN A 119 0.21 11.65 1.76
C GLN A 119 1.44 12.24 1.06
N ALA A 120 2.18 11.44 0.30
CA ALA A 120 3.36 11.89 -0.42
C ALA A 120 3.03 12.92 -1.50
N ILE A 121 1.99 12.67 -2.29
CA ILE A 121 1.64 13.47 -3.46
C ILE A 121 0.89 14.76 -3.06
N SER A 122 0.02 14.69 -2.06
CA SER A 122 -0.79 15.85 -1.66
C SER A 122 -0.05 16.87 -0.82
N ARG A 123 1.01 16.47 -0.11
CA ARG A 123 1.71 17.33 0.84
C ARG A 123 2.60 18.33 0.12
N GLY A 124 2.43 19.62 0.41
CA GLY A 124 3.16 20.70 -0.24
C GLY A 124 2.65 21.06 -1.64
N ALA A 125 1.55 20.44 -2.09
CA ALA A 125 0.89 20.82 -3.34
C ALA A 125 0.18 22.18 -3.20
N ALA A 126 0.08 22.94 -4.29
CA ALA A 126 -0.61 24.23 -4.30
C ALA A 126 -2.09 24.12 -3.88
N ASP A 127 -2.74 23.03 -4.26
CA ASP A 127 -4.06 22.62 -3.76
C ASP A 127 -3.94 21.23 -3.11
N GLU A 128 -3.51 21.20 -1.85
CA GLU A 128 -3.33 19.95 -1.10
C GLU A 128 -4.65 19.15 -0.99
N ALA A 129 -5.78 19.83 -0.81
CA ALA A 129 -7.08 19.18 -0.61
C ALA A 129 -7.59 18.54 -1.91
N GLY A 130 -7.56 19.27 -3.02
CA GLY A 130 -7.93 18.74 -4.34
C GLY A 130 -6.98 17.65 -4.82
N THR A 131 -5.68 17.80 -4.57
CA THR A 131 -4.67 16.77 -4.90
C THR A 131 -4.90 15.49 -4.09
N ARG A 132 -5.17 15.62 -2.79
CA ARG A 132 -5.54 14.49 -1.92
C ARG A 132 -6.79 13.79 -2.45
N GLU A 133 -7.81 14.54 -2.83
CA GLU A 133 -9.07 13.99 -3.35
C GLU A 133 -8.88 13.26 -4.68
N ALA A 134 -8.11 13.84 -5.59
CA ALA A 134 -7.76 13.21 -6.86
C ALA A 134 -7.00 11.89 -6.65
N GLU A 135 -6.02 11.88 -5.74
CA GLU A 135 -5.21 10.69 -5.48
C GLU A 135 -6.00 9.58 -4.77
N ILE A 136 -6.91 9.92 -3.85
CA ILE A 136 -7.83 8.95 -3.26
C ILE A 136 -8.69 8.32 -4.35
N ARG A 137 -9.34 9.12 -5.20
CA ARG A 137 -10.18 8.59 -6.29
C ARG A 137 -9.38 7.69 -7.22
N TRP A 138 -8.19 8.12 -7.62
CA TRP A 138 -7.31 7.31 -8.46
C TRP A 138 -7.04 5.94 -7.84
N ALA A 139 -6.68 5.88 -6.55
CA ALA A 139 -6.38 4.62 -5.87
C ALA A 139 -7.61 3.69 -5.79
N ILE A 140 -8.81 4.25 -5.59
CA ILE A 140 -10.07 3.51 -5.56
C ILE A 140 -10.44 2.98 -6.95
N ASP A 141 -10.31 3.80 -8.00
CA ASP A 141 -10.65 3.43 -9.37
C ASP A 141 -9.70 2.35 -9.93
N HIS A 142 -8.45 2.33 -9.48
CA HIS A 142 -7.45 1.33 -9.90
C HIS A 142 -7.46 0.06 -9.04
N ALA A 143 -8.29 -0.01 -7.99
CA ALA A 143 -8.45 -1.22 -7.20
C ALA A 143 -9.31 -2.25 -7.95
N SER A 144 -8.68 -3.35 -8.38
CA SER A 144 -9.40 -4.46 -9.03
C SER A 144 -10.49 -5.06 -8.14
N PRO A 145 -11.50 -5.75 -8.71
CA PRO A 145 -12.51 -6.46 -7.93
C PRO A 145 -11.92 -7.42 -6.89
N ALA A 146 -10.79 -8.07 -7.21
CA ALA A 146 -10.09 -8.96 -6.29
C ALA A 146 -9.53 -8.22 -5.05
N VAL A 147 -8.98 -7.01 -5.22
CA VAL A 147 -8.51 -6.17 -4.10
C VAL A 147 -9.69 -5.76 -3.22
N ARG A 148 -10.80 -5.33 -3.82
CA ARG A 148 -12.02 -4.97 -3.09
C ARG A 148 -12.56 -6.16 -2.29
N GLU A 149 -12.58 -7.33 -2.89
CA GLU A 149 -13.02 -8.56 -2.22
C GLU A 149 -12.10 -8.96 -1.06
N VAL A 150 -10.78 -8.77 -1.20
CA VAL A 150 -9.85 -8.94 -0.08
C VAL A 150 -10.17 -7.99 1.07
N VAL A 151 -10.38 -6.70 0.78
CA VAL A 151 -10.69 -5.71 1.82
C VAL A 151 -12.01 -6.05 2.52
N ARG A 152 -13.05 -6.44 1.77
CA ARG A 152 -14.36 -6.81 2.34
C ARG A 152 -14.28 -8.01 3.29
N ARG A 153 -13.41 -8.99 3.01
CA ARG A 153 -13.19 -10.15 3.88
C ARG A 153 -12.53 -9.81 5.22
N LEU A 154 -11.74 -8.75 5.28
CA LEU A 154 -11.10 -8.32 6.53
C LEU A 154 -12.04 -7.44 7.38
N PRO A 155 -11.94 -7.49 8.72
CA PRO A 155 -12.70 -6.59 9.59
C PRO A 155 -12.52 -5.12 9.22
N ALA A 156 -13.64 -4.38 9.19
CA ALA A 156 -13.64 -2.97 8.86
C ALA A 156 -12.85 -2.14 9.87
N ARG A 157 -12.21 -1.08 9.36
CA ARG A 157 -11.45 -0.16 10.20
C ARG A 157 -12.40 0.83 10.87
N ALA A 158 -12.37 0.91 12.19
CA ALA A 158 -13.06 1.97 12.92
C ALA A 158 -12.45 3.35 12.59
N PRO A 159 -13.25 4.43 12.60
CA PRO A 159 -12.70 5.78 12.56
C PRO A 159 -11.80 6.00 13.77
N GLY A 160 -10.69 6.73 13.58
CA GLY A 160 -9.77 7.06 14.67
C GLY A 160 -9.33 8.51 14.62
N LYS A 161 -8.52 8.92 15.59
CA LYS A 161 -8.09 10.31 15.74
C LYS A 161 -6.99 10.68 14.74
N GLY A 162 -7.05 11.90 14.19
CA GLY A 162 -6.03 12.50 13.33
C GLY A 162 -6.19 12.24 11.83
N ALA A 163 -5.56 13.11 11.03
CA ALA A 163 -5.71 13.13 9.57
C ALA A 163 -5.29 11.80 8.90
N SER A 164 -4.19 11.18 9.35
CA SER A 164 -3.77 9.87 8.85
C SER A 164 -4.81 8.79 9.12
N SER A 165 -5.40 8.78 10.32
CA SER A 165 -6.42 7.80 10.65
C SER A 165 -7.70 8.00 9.84
N ALA A 166 -8.11 9.26 9.63
CA ALA A 166 -9.25 9.58 8.78
C ALA A 166 -9.01 9.14 7.33
N LEU A 167 -7.79 9.33 6.80
CA LEU A 167 -7.43 8.91 5.45
C LEU A 167 -7.51 7.38 5.27
N PHE A 168 -6.90 6.61 6.18
CA PHE A 168 -6.97 5.15 6.13
C PHE A 168 -8.41 4.64 6.22
N HIS A 169 -9.21 5.21 7.13
CA HIS A 169 -10.63 4.85 7.25
C HIS A 169 -11.41 5.15 5.96
N ARG A 170 -11.15 6.31 5.34
CA ARG A 170 -11.81 6.70 4.10
C ARG A 170 -11.49 5.77 2.93
N ILE A 171 -10.22 5.38 2.77
CA ILE A 171 -9.81 4.42 1.73
C ILE A 171 -10.43 3.05 2.00
N ASP A 172 -10.41 2.56 3.25
CA ASP A 172 -11.07 1.31 3.64
C ASP A 172 -12.56 1.31 3.29
N ALA A 173 -13.29 2.37 3.67
CA ALA A 173 -14.71 2.49 3.37
C ALA A 173 -15.01 2.51 1.86
N ALA A 174 -14.24 3.26 1.08
CA ALA A 174 -14.45 3.38 -0.36
C ALA A 174 -14.06 2.11 -1.17
N LEU A 175 -13.16 1.27 -0.64
CA LEU A 175 -12.86 -0.03 -1.25
C LEU A 175 -13.94 -1.08 -0.95
N ARG A 176 -14.75 -0.86 0.10
CA ARG A 176 -15.83 -1.77 0.51
C ARG A 176 -17.12 -1.55 -0.26
N SER A 177 -17.43 -0.31 -0.66
CA SER A 177 -18.53 0.01 -1.59
C SER A 177 -18.31 -0.68 -2.94
#